data_AF-A0A517XRV4-F1
#
_entry.id   AF-A0A517XRV4-F1
#
_cell.length_a   1.000
_cell.length_b   1.000
_cell.length_c   1.000
_cell.angle_alpha   90.00
_cell.angle_beta   90.00
_cell.angle_gamma   90.00
#
_symmetry.space_group_name_H-M   'P 1'
#
loop_
_entity.id
_entity.type
_entity.pdbx_description
1 polymer ?
#
loop_
_entity_poly.entity_id
_entity_poly.type
_entity_poly.pdbx_seq_one_letter_code
_entity_poly.pdbx_strand_id
1 'polypeptide(L)'
;MPATKTDFRGMSDEQLALSLKETEKTVFSLRFQSASDRKETATELKKAKKDIARIRTLQRERELTKLKALPADQLATRVASLGEKDKAGGPGKRLVRRQLRRVEALHAKATAKKGSK
;
A
#
# COMPACT_ATOMS: atom_id res chain seq x y z
N MET A 1 2.15 6.80 24.23
CA MET A 1 3.27 6.31 23.40
C MET A 1 2.82 6.23 21.94
N PRO A 2 3.65 6.54 20.93
CA PRO A 2 3.26 6.32 19.54
C PRO A 2 3.15 4.82 19.28
N ALA A 3 2.10 4.37 18.59
CA ALA A 3 1.96 2.97 18.19
C ALA A 3 3.19 2.59 17.34
N THR A 4 3.92 1.61 17.82
CA THR A 4 5.13 1.10 17.17
C THR A 4 4.74 0.21 15.99
N LYS A 5 5.61 0.06 14.98
CA LYS A 5 5.30 -0.72 13.76
C LYS A 5 4.87 -2.17 14.09
N THR A 6 5.36 -2.69 15.21
CA THR A 6 5.02 -4.02 15.75
C THR A 6 3.54 -4.12 16.14
N ASP A 7 2.95 -3.07 16.69
CA ASP A 7 1.58 -3.08 17.20
C ASP A 7 0.55 -3.29 16.07
N PHE A 8 0.83 -2.71 14.89
CA PHE A 8 -0.03 -2.87 13.72
C PHE A 8 0.15 -4.22 13.00
N ARG A 9 1.23 -4.97 13.25
CA ARG A 9 1.45 -6.27 12.58
C ARG A 9 0.51 -7.36 13.09
N GLY A 10 0.09 -7.29 14.34
CA GLY A 10 -0.86 -8.23 14.95
C GLY A 10 -2.32 -8.05 14.52
N MET A 11 -2.65 -6.94 13.86
CA MET A 11 -4.03 -6.62 13.45
C MET A 11 -4.44 -7.33 12.15
N SER A 12 -5.72 -7.70 12.03
CA SER A 12 -6.29 -8.23 10.78
C SER A 12 -6.35 -7.17 9.67
N ASP A 13 -6.54 -7.59 8.40
CA ASP A 13 -6.67 -6.65 7.27
C ASP A 13 -7.83 -5.66 7.48
N GLU A 14 -8.92 -6.10 8.08
CA GLU A 14 -10.11 -5.28 8.38
C GLU A 14 -9.85 -4.30 9.54
N GLN A 15 -9.20 -4.76 10.60
CA GLN A 15 -8.79 -3.90 11.72
C GLN A 15 -7.81 -2.82 11.28
N LEU A 16 -6.90 -3.14 10.35
CA LEU A 16 -6.01 -2.14 9.73
C LEU A 16 -6.78 -1.11 8.91
N ALA A 17 -7.84 -1.51 8.21
CA ALA A 17 -8.68 -0.57 7.46
C ALA A 17 -9.51 0.34 8.38
N LEU A 18 -10.02 -0.19 9.49
CA LEU A 18 -10.75 0.59 10.50
C LEU A 18 -9.84 1.59 11.21
N SER A 19 -8.70 1.14 11.72
CA SER A 19 -7.71 2.02 12.37
C SER A 19 -7.16 3.10 11.43
N LEU A 20 -7.05 2.82 10.12
CA LEU A 20 -6.72 3.83 9.12
C LEU A 20 -7.80 4.92 9.07
N LYS A 21 -9.09 4.54 9.00
CA LYS A 21 -10.19 5.52 8.96
C LYS A 21 -10.25 6.36 10.23
N GLU A 22 -10.03 5.75 11.39
CA GLU A 22 -9.98 6.45 12.67
C GLU A 22 -8.82 7.45 12.73
N THR A 23 -7.62 7.03 12.34
CA THR A 23 -6.44 7.91 12.30
C THR A 23 -6.56 9.04 11.28
N GLU A 24 -7.27 8.84 10.17
CA GLU A 24 -7.59 9.92 9.24
C GLU A 24 -8.57 10.95 9.83
N LYS A 25 -9.57 10.49 10.59
CA LYS A 25 -10.49 11.39 11.32
C LYS A 25 -9.75 12.20 12.38
N THR A 26 -8.85 11.59 13.15
CA THR A 26 -8.07 12.34 14.15
C THR A 26 -7.18 13.39 13.51
N VAL A 27 -6.56 13.10 12.34
CA VAL A 27 -5.82 14.12 11.59
C VAL A 27 -6.72 15.28 11.16
N PHE A 28 -7.96 15.01 10.75
CA PHE A 28 -8.90 16.08 10.39
C PHE A 28 -9.24 16.96 11.60
N SER A 29 -9.58 16.36 12.74
CA SER A 29 -9.84 17.09 13.98
C SER A 29 -8.63 17.90 14.45
N LEU A 30 -7.42 17.33 14.37
CA LEU A 30 -6.17 18.01 14.73
C LEU A 30 -5.86 19.18 13.79
N ARG A 31 -6.19 19.07 12.49
CA ARG A 31 -6.05 20.19 11.55
C ARG A 31 -7.01 21.33 11.90
N PHE A 32 -8.24 21.01 12.29
CA PHE A 32 -9.21 22.00 12.74
C PHE A 32 -8.75 22.68 14.04
N GLN A 33 -8.23 21.92 15.00
CA GLN A 33 -7.66 22.46 16.23
C GLN A 33 -6.38 23.28 16.00
N SER A 34 -5.56 22.92 15.00
CA SER A 34 -4.34 23.66 14.64
C SER A 34 -4.64 25.09 14.18
N ALA A 35 -5.84 25.40 13.70
CA ALA A 35 -6.24 26.76 13.36
C ALA A 35 -6.36 27.68 14.60
N SER A 36 -6.39 27.10 15.81
CA SER A 36 -6.39 27.83 17.09
C SER A 36 -4.99 28.03 17.70
N ASP A 37 -3.92 27.85 16.92
CA ASP A 37 -2.51 28.10 17.27
C ASP A 37 -1.99 27.41 18.55
N ARG A 38 -2.53 26.24 18.88
CA ARG A 38 -2.03 25.41 19.99
C ARG A 38 -0.80 24.61 19.56
N LYS A 39 0.37 24.92 20.14
CA LYS A 39 1.67 24.28 19.80
C LYS A 39 1.70 22.76 19.97
N GLU A 40 0.92 22.21 20.90
CA GLU A 40 0.85 20.76 21.15
C GLU A 40 0.30 19.98 19.94
N THR A 41 -0.62 20.59 19.18
CA THR A 41 -1.28 19.98 18.02
C THR A 41 -0.32 19.66 16.89
N ALA A 42 0.75 20.44 16.69
CA ALA A 42 1.74 20.22 15.64
C ALA A 42 2.51 18.90 15.83
N THR A 43 2.80 18.55 17.09
CA THR A 43 3.51 17.31 17.43
C THR A 43 2.61 16.09 17.27
N GLU A 44 1.34 16.19 17.69
CA GLU A 44 0.35 15.13 17.55
C GLU A 44 -0.01 14.86 16.09
N LEU A 45 -0.15 15.92 15.28
CA LEU A 45 -0.39 15.82 13.85
C LEU A 45 0.75 15.08 13.14
N LYS A 46 2.01 15.35 13.52
CA LYS A 46 3.17 14.59 13.01
C LYS A 46 3.12 13.12 13.40
N LYS A 47 2.67 12.79 14.62
CA LYS A 47 2.51 11.39 15.07
C LYS A 47 1.44 10.67 14.26
N ALA A 48 0.24 11.25 14.16
CA ALA A 48 -0.88 10.66 13.42
C ALA A 48 -0.56 10.44 11.92
N LYS A 49 0.16 11.37 11.28
CA LYS A 49 0.67 11.18 9.90
C LYS A 49 1.62 9.98 9.78
N LYS A 50 2.48 9.74 10.77
CA LYS A 50 3.39 8.59 10.78
C LYS A 50 2.61 7.28 10.96
N ASP A 51 1.55 7.29 11.75
CA ASP A 51 0.71 6.10 11.95
C ASP A 51 -0.02 5.71 10.66
N ILE A 52 -0.61 6.68 9.94
CA ILE A 52 -1.19 6.44 8.61
C ILE A 52 -0.16 5.84 7.64
N ALA A 53 1.07 6.39 7.62
CA ALA A 53 2.13 5.89 6.77
C ALA A 53 2.49 4.43 7.11
N ARG A 54 2.62 4.10 8.41
CA ARG A 54 2.91 2.74 8.87
C ARG A 54 1.81 1.76 8.45
N ILE A 55 0.54 2.10 8.67
CA ILE A 55 -0.59 1.24 8.29
C ILE A 55 -0.60 0.99 6.77
N ARG A 56 -0.46 2.05 5.96
CA ARG A 56 -0.40 1.92 4.50
C ARG A 56 0.80 1.10 4.02
N THR A 57 1.96 1.21 4.68
CA THR A 57 3.10 0.36 4.36
C THR A 57 2.84 -1.11 4.63
N LEU A 58 2.17 -1.46 5.74
CA LEU A 58 1.82 -2.84 6.06
C LEU A 58 0.79 -3.42 5.11
N GLN A 59 -0.26 -2.66 4.77
CA GLN A 59 -1.22 -3.06 3.74
C GLN A 59 -0.50 -3.35 2.42
N ARG A 60 0.43 -2.47 2.02
CA ARG A 60 1.23 -2.67 0.81
C ARG A 60 2.18 -3.86 0.90
N GLU A 61 2.83 -4.09 2.05
CA GLU A 61 3.65 -5.28 2.31
C GLU A 61 2.80 -6.56 2.09
N ARG A 62 1.58 -6.61 2.67
CA ARG A 62 0.65 -7.75 2.53
C ARG A 62 0.14 -7.96 1.11
N GLU A 63 -0.16 -6.89 0.39
CA GLU A 63 -0.50 -6.98 -1.04
C GLU A 63 0.66 -7.56 -1.85
N LEU A 64 1.90 -7.13 -1.57
CA LEU A 64 3.08 -7.62 -2.29
C LEU A 64 3.37 -9.10 -1.99
N THR A 65 3.17 -9.55 -0.75
CA THR A 65 3.31 -10.97 -0.41
C THR A 65 2.24 -11.81 -1.09
N LYS A 66 0.98 -11.35 -1.08
CA LYS A 66 -0.12 -11.98 -1.84
C LYS A 66 0.25 -12.07 -3.32
N LEU A 67 0.68 -10.97 -3.95
CA LEU A 67 1.09 -10.91 -5.36
C LEU A 67 2.22 -11.89 -5.74
N LYS A 68 3.19 -12.10 -4.84
CA LYS A 68 4.28 -13.07 -5.06
C LYS A 68 3.82 -14.53 -5.00
N ALA A 69 2.74 -14.81 -4.27
CA ALA A 69 2.21 -16.15 -4.08
C ALA A 69 1.27 -16.61 -5.22
N LEU A 70 0.89 -15.72 -6.14
CA LEU A 70 0.00 -16.09 -7.25
C LEU A 70 0.66 -17.07 -8.23
N PRO A 71 -0.11 -17.99 -8.82
CA PRO A 71 0.36 -18.89 -9.87
C PRO A 71 0.68 -18.12 -11.16
N ALA A 72 1.57 -18.68 -11.99
CA ALA A 72 2.06 -18.06 -13.22
C ALA A 72 0.92 -17.67 -14.18
N ASP A 73 -0.13 -18.49 -14.29
CA ASP A 73 -1.26 -18.27 -15.19
C ASP A 73 -2.05 -17.00 -14.82
N GLN A 74 -2.22 -16.74 -13.52
CA GLN A 74 -2.89 -15.53 -13.02
C GLN A 74 -2.01 -14.27 -13.08
N LEU A 75 -0.69 -14.45 -13.19
CA LEU A 75 0.24 -13.34 -13.43
C LEU A 75 0.25 -12.97 -14.92
N ALA A 76 0.16 -13.95 -15.82
CA ALA A 76 0.08 -13.72 -17.27
C ALA A 76 -1.14 -12.90 -17.68
N THR A 77 -2.33 -13.21 -17.14
CA THR A 77 -3.56 -12.42 -17.38
C THR A 77 -3.44 -10.98 -16.86
N ARG A 78 -2.72 -10.78 -15.75
CA ARG A 78 -2.41 -9.44 -15.24
C ARG A 78 -1.41 -8.68 -16.11
N VAL A 79 -0.41 -9.34 -16.68
CA VAL A 79 0.50 -8.72 -17.64
C VAL A 79 -0.27 -8.25 -18.87
N ALA A 80 -1.14 -9.10 -19.43
CA ALA A 80 -1.95 -8.75 -20.59
C ALA A 80 -2.84 -7.52 -20.33
N SER A 81 -3.63 -7.55 -19.24
CA SER A 81 -4.52 -6.43 -18.89
C SER A 81 -3.79 -5.13 -18.53
N LEU A 82 -2.62 -5.20 -17.87
CA LEU A 82 -1.79 -4.01 -17.61
C LEU A 82 -1.11 -3.50 -18.89
N GLY A 83 -0.78 -4.39 -19.83
CA GLY A 83 -0.20 -4.04 -21.12
C GLY A 83 -1.19 -3.30 -22.00
N GLU A 84 -2.44 -3.74 -22.05
CA GLU A 84 -3.53 -3.01 -22.72
C GLU A 84 -3.73 -1.62 -22.11
N LYS A 85 -3.69 -1.49 -20.79
CA LYS A 85 -3.80 -0.20 -20.09
C LYS A 85 -2.62 0.75 -20.35
N ASP A 86 -1.40 0.23 -20.52
CA ASP A 86 -0.26 1.07 -20.89
C ASP A 86 -0.34 1.54 -22.34
N LYS A 87 -0.79 0.65 -23.25
CA LYS A 87 -1.01 0.96 -24.67
C LYS A 87 -2.12 1.99 -24.87
N ALA A 88 -3.24 1.85 -24.14
CA ALA A 88 -4.37 2.79 -24.22
C ALA A 88 -3.99 4.22 -23.81
N GLY A 89 -2.94 4.38 -22.99
CA GLY A 89 -2.50 5.68 -22.53
C GLY A 89 -3.51 6.39 -21.61
N GLY A 90 -3.10 7.51 -21.02
CA GLY A 90 -3.96 8.31 -20.14
C GLY A 90 -3.25 8.87 -18.90
N PRO A 91 -3.99 9.58 -18.02
CA PRO A 91 -3.47 10.03 -16.75
C PRO A 91 -3.03 8.83 -15.90
N GLY A 92 -1.86 8.93 -15.27
CA GLY A 92 -1.31 7.84 -14.47
C GLY A 92 -0.55 6.75 -15.24
N LYS A 93 -0.28 6.93 -16.54
CA LYS A 93 0.52 5.97 -17.36
C LYS A 93 1.83 5.50 -16.70
N ARG A 94 2.52 6.38 -15.96
CA ARG A 94 3.75 6.03 -15.22
C ARG A 94 3.51 4.96 -14.15
N LEU A 95 2.38 5.01 -13.46
CA LEU A 95 2.02 4.03 -12.44
C LEU A 95 1.72 2.67 -13.07
N VAL A 96 0.98 2.67 -14.20
CA VAL A 96 0.65 1.46 -14.97
C VAL A 96 1.93 0.79 -15.44
N ARG A 97 2.87 1.52 -16.06
CA ARG A 97 4.19 0.98 -16.45
C ARG A 97 4.95 0.37 -15.29
N ARG A 98 4.96 1.04 -14.14
CA ARG A 98 5.64 0.55 -12.94
C ARG A 98 5.01 -0.75 -12.42
N GLN A 99 3.68 -0.86 -12.50
CA GLN A 99 2.96 -2.08 -12.12
C GLN A 99 3.25 -3.21 -13.13
N LEU A 100 3.17 -2.92 -14.42
CA LEU A 100 3.47 -3.86 -15.50
C LEU A 100 4.86 -4.47 -15.34
N ARG A 101 5.91 -3.64 -15.28
CA ARG A 101 7.31 -4.11 -15.08
C ARG A 101 7.47 -5.00 -13.85
N ARG A 102 6.74 -4.71 -12.77
CA ARG A 102 6.78 -5.50 -11.54
C ARG A 102 6.13 -6.87 -11.74
N VAL A 103 4.94 -6.91 -12.36
CA VAL A 103 4.22 -8.16 -12.59
C VAL A 103 4.96 -9.03 -13.60
N GLU A 104 5.54 -8.43 -14.65
CA GLU A 104 6.42 -9.12 -15.61
C GLU A 104 7.62 -9.76 -14.91
N ALA A 105 8.30 -9.03 -14.02
CA ALA A 105 9.41 -9.56 -13.25
C ALA A 105 8.99 -10.69 -12.30
N LEU A 106 7.78 -10.65 -11.73
CA LEU A 106 7.24 -11.73 -10.90
C LEU A 106 6.86 -12.95 -11.73
N HIS A 107 6.24 -12.74 -12.90
CA HIS A 107 5.90 -13.80 -13.85
C HIS A 107 7.16 -14.52 -14.33
N ALA A 108 8.19 -13.78 -14.76
CA ALA A 108 9.47 -14.34 -15.18
C ALA A 108 10.15 -15.17 -14.07
N LYS A 109 10.06 -14.74 -12.80
CA LYS A 109 10.56 -15.53 -11.66
C LYS A 109 9.73 -16.79 -11.42
N ALA A 110 8.41 -16.72 -11.56
CA ALA A 110 7.52 -17.85 -11.38
C ALA A 110 7.71 -18.92 -12.48
N THR A 111 7.90 -18.51 -13.74
CA THR A 111 8.18 -19.42 -14.85
C THR A 111 9.56 -20.05 -14.73
N ALA A 112 10.60 -19.29 -14.35
CA ALA A 112 11.94 -19.83 -14.11
C ALA A 112 11.96 -20.89 -12.99
N LYS A 113 11.21 -20.68 -11.90
CA LYS A 113 11.09 -21.66 -10.80
C LYS A 113 10.36 -22.94 -11.22
N LYS A 114 9.46 -22.87 -12.22
CA LYS A 114 8.74 -24.03 -12.75
C LYS A 114 9.59 -24.88 -13.70
N GLY A 115 10.57 -24.29 -14.37
CA GLY A 115 11.51 -25.00 -15.27
C GLY A 115 12.77 -25.55 -14.58
N SER A 116 13.02 -25.21 -13.30
CA SER A 116 14.15 -25.72 -12.52
C SER A 116 13.79 -26.89 -11.59
N LYS A 117 12.59 -27.45 -11.74
CA LYS A 117 12.07 -28.63 -11.04
C LYS A 117 11.73 -29.68 -12.08
#